data_AF-A0A374C3G8-F1
#
_entry.id   AF-A0A374C3G8-F1
#
_cell.length_a   1.000
_cell.length_b   1.000
_cell.length_c   1.000
_cell.angle_alpha   90.00
_cell.angle_beta   90.00
_cell.angle_gamma   90.00
#
_symmetry.space_group_name_H-M   'P 1'
#
loop_
_entity.id
_entity.type
_entity.pdbx_description
1 polymer ?
#
loop_
_entity_poly.entity_id
_entity_poly.type
_entity_poly.pdbx_seq_one_letter_code
_entity_poly.pdbx_strand_id
1 'polypeptide(L)'
;MFNGNLISMLLKEQRKQVGEMITFVFGGKSHISKSYFKDRTFIDSRYLEKLSEFFHIPIQDFFLSDEEFKDRESQTNVHHISNSTVNINSSPEILLGVIENQKKMLEQQASEINWLRSQFESLTHNLSKP
;
A
#
# COMPACT_ATOMS: atom_id res chain seq x y z
N MET A 1 -11.15 -5.92 -3.27
CA MET A 1 -10.91 -5.16 -2.00
C MET A 1 -10.33 -6.06 -0.91
N PHE A 2 -9.39 -5.57 -0.07
CA PHE A 2 -8.81 -6.39 1.02
C PHE A 2 -9.88 -6.74 2.06
N ASN A 3 -9.81 -7.96 2.62
CA ASN A 3 -10.73 -8.46 3.64
C ASN A 3 -10.02 -8.58 4.99
N GLY A 4 -9.94 -7.49 5.74
CA GLY A 4 -9.28 -7.52 7.05
C GLY A 4 -9.99 -8.39 8.11
N ASN A 5 -11.27 -8.73 7.90
CA ASN A 5 -11.99 -9.65 8.79
C ASN A 5 -11.51 -11.10 8.65
N LEU A 6 -10.93 -11.46 7.51
CA LEU A 6 -10.32 -12.77 7.28
C LEU A 6 -9.19 -13.07 8.29
N ILE A 7 -8.42 -12.05 8.70
CA ILE A 7 -7.32 -12.22 9.66
C ILE A 7 -7.81 -12.82 10.98
N SER A 8 -9.00 -12.38 11.43
CA SER A 8 -9.58 -12.91 12.66
C SER A 8 -10.04 -14.36 12.53
N MET A 9 -10.42 -14.78 11.33
CA MET A 9 -10.83 -16.14 10.99
C MET A 9 -9.60 -17.05 10.93
N LEU A 10 -8.58 -16.68 10.15
CA LEU A 10 -7.33 -17.43 9.99
C LEU A 10 -6.60 -17.66 11.31
N LEU A 11 -6.58 -16.66 12.20
CA LEU A 11 -6.01 -16.81 13.55
C LEU A 11 -6.71 -17.91 14.36
N LYS A 12 -8.04 -18.02 14.25
CA LYS A 12 -8.82 -19.05 14.95
C LYS A 12 -8.63 -20.42 14.31
N GLU A 13 -8.72 -20.49 12.99
CA GLU A 13 -8.62 -21.76 12.24
C GLU A 13 -7.23 -22.38 12.37
N GLN A 14 -6.18 -21.59 12.19
CA GLN A 14 -4.80 -22.06 12.30
C GLN A 14 -4.27 -22.08 13.74
N ARG A 15 -5.09 -21.69 14.73
CA ARG A 15 -4.73 -21.60 16.16
C ARG A 15 -3.44 -20.80 16.44
N LYS A 16 -3.19 -19.76 15.64
CA LYS A 16 -1.99 -18.90 15.76
C LYS A 16 -2.19 -17.78 16.77
N GLN A 17 -1.14 -17.39 17.48
CA GLN A 17 -1.24 -16.31 18.45
C GLN A 17 -1.23 -14.93 17.78
N VAL A 18 -2.08 -14.04 18.31
CA VAL A 18 -2.16 -12.65 17.83
C VAL A 18 -0.83 -11.93 17.99
N GLY A 19 -0.16 -12.10 19.14
CA GLY A 19 1.11 -11.43 19.43
C GLY A 19 2.22 -11.83 18.46
N GLU A 20 2.29 -13.11 18.09
CA GLU A 20 3.25 -13.62 17.11
C GLU A 20 3.02 -13.02 15.73
N MET A 21 1.75 -13.00 15.28
CA MET A 21 1.38 -12.39 14.00
C MET A 21 1.73 -10.91 13.96
N ILE A 22 1.37 -10.15 14.99
CA ILE A 22 1.66 -8.72 15.08
C ILE A 22 3.18 -8.48 15.03
N THR A 23 3.94 -9.27 15.80
CA THR A 23 5.41 -9.19 15.83
C THR A 23 6.03 -9.50 14.47
N PHE A 24 5.53 -10.51 13.78
CA PHE A 24 6.02 -10.92 12.46
C PHE A 24 5.73 -9.86 11.39
N VAL A 25 4.47 -9.40 11.32
CA VAL A 25 3.99 -8.50 10.27
C VAL A 25 4.53 -7.08 10.47
N PHE A 26 4.38 -6.53 11.67
CA PHE A 26 4.66 -5.12 11.96
C PHE A 26 5.98 -4.90 12.73
N GLY A 27 6.64 -5.96 13.18
CA GLY A 27 7.85 -5.89 13.99
C GLY A 27 7.57 -5.85 15.50
N GLY A 28 8.52 -6.32 16.30
CA GLY A 28 8.37 -6.49 17.75
C GLY A 28 8.25 -5.20 18.58
N LYS A 29 8.43 -4.02 17.98
CA LYS A 29 8.18 -2.72 18.62
C LYS A 29 6.80 -2.11 18.25
N SER A 30 6.00 -2.84 17.48
CA SER A 30 4.70 -2.35 17.05
C SER A 30 3.68 -2.39 18.17
N HIS A 31 2.95 -1.28 18.36
CA HIS A 31 1.79 -1.20 19.26
C HIS A 31 0.47 -1.49 18.53
N ILE A 32 0.54 -2.02 17.30
CA ILE A 32 -0.63 -2.35 16.51
C ILE A 32 -1.34 -3.55 17.13
N SER A 33 -2.63 -3.41 17.40
CA SER A 33 -3.46 -4.48 17.94
C SER A 33 -4.20 -5.23 16.83
N LYS A 34 -4.79 -6.38 17.17
CA LYS A 34 -5.66 -7.15 16.24
C LYS A 34 -6.78 -6.31 15.62
N SER A 35 -7.31 -5.30 16.35
CA SER A 35 -8.40 -4.48 15.85
C SER A 35 -8.00 -3.61 14.65
N TYR A 36 -6.69 -3.46 14.38
CA TYR A 36 -6.21 -2.82 13.17
C TYR A 36 -6.85 -3.39 11.91
N PHE A 37 -7.00 -4.71 11.82
CA PHE A 37 -7.54 -5.34 10.61
C PHE A 37 -9.07 -5.30 10.53
N LYS A 38 -9.76 -5.02 11.62
CA LYS A 38 -11.22 -5.10 11.67
C LYS A 38 -11.83 -4.14 10.65
N ASP A 39 -12.68 -4.68 9.78
CA ASP A 39 -13.40 -3.97 8.72
C ASP A 39 -12.51 -3.16 7.75
N ARG A 40 -11.19 -3.36 7.77
CA ARG A 40 -10.29 -2.69 6.83
C ARG A 40 -10.43 -3.28 5.44
N THR A 41 -10.39 -2.36 4.49
CA THR A 41 -10.51 -2.60 3.06
C THR A 41 -9.21 -2.33 2.30
N PHE A 42 -8.19 -1.85 3.01
CA PHE A 42 -6.86 -1.50 2.49
C PHE A 42 -5.76 -1.94 3.47
N ILE A 43 -4.58 -2.24 2.92
CA ILE A 43 -3.37 -2.58 3.65
C ILE A 43 -2.13 -2.28 2.79
N ASP A 44 -1.01 -1.91 3.41
CA ASP A 44 0.29 -1.77 2.72
C ASP A 44 0.76 -3.13 2.19
N SER A 45 1.25 -3.17 0.95
CA SER A 45 1.68 -4.41 0.28
C SER A 45 2.75 -5.16 1.07
N ARG A 46 3.66 -4.46 1.77
CA ARG A 46 4.70 -5.08 2.59
C ARG A 46 4.12 -5.86 3.78
N TYR A 47 3.01 -5.38 4.35
CA TYR A 47 2.33 -6.10 5.43
C TYR A 47 1.50 -7.26 4.88
N LEU A 48 0.95 -7.11 3.68
CA LEU A 48 0.20 -8.16 3.00
C LEU A 48 1.09 -9.36 2.64
N GLU A 49 2.29 -9.11 2.10
CA GLU A 49 3.27 -10.16 1.80
C GLU A 49 3.63 -10.97 3.06
N LYS A 50 3.90 -10.28 4.17
CA LYS A 50 4.18 -10.92 5.45
C LYS A 50 2.99 -11.69 6.02
N LEU A 51 1.77 -11.22 5.79
CA LEU A 51 0.57 -11.97 6.19
C LEU A 51 0.43 -13.26 5.38
N SER A 52 0.66 -13.20 4.07
CA SER A 52 0.69 -14.38 3.19
C SER A 52 1.74 -15.39 3.64
N GLU A 53 2.95 -14.93 3.95
CA GLU A 53 4.02 -15.78 4.49
C GLU A 53 3.63 -16.37 5.85
N PHE A 54 3.13 -15.54 6.78
CA PHE A 54 2.76 -15.98 8.11
C PHE A 54 1.66 -17.05 8.08
N PHE A 55 0.60 -16.84 7.30
CA PHE A 55 -0.54 -17.77 7.20
C PHE A 55 -0.34 -18.90 6.19
N HIS A 56 0.73 -18.85 5.37
CA HIS A 56 1.01 -19.81 4.31
C HIS A 56 -0.15 -19.95 3.30
N ILE A 57 -0.77 -18.82 2.95
CA ILE A 57 -1.84 -18.77 1.95
C ILE A 57 -1.51 -17.71 0.88
N PRO A 58 -1.99 -17.87 -0.37
CA PRO A 58 -1.80 -16.90 -1.43
C PRO A 58 -2.29 -15.50 -1.06
N ILE A 59 -1.64 -14.46 -1.60
CA ILE A 59 -2.02 -13.06 -1.39
C ILE A 59 -3.47 -12.81 -1.87
N GLN A 60 -3.90 -13.50 -2.93
CA GLN A 60 -5.21 -13.37 -3.54
C GLN A 60 -6.34 -13.69 -2.56
N ASP A 61 -6.14 -14.65 -1.65
CA ASP A 61 -7.14 -15.12 -0.71
C ASP A 61 -7.48 -14.06 0.35
N PHE A 62 -6.63 -13.04 0.53
CA PHE A 62 -6.91 -11.90 1.41
C PHE A 62 -7.85 -10.86 0.79
N PHE A 63 -8.28 -11.04 -0.45
CA PHE A 63 -9.22 -10.16 -1.11
C PHE A 63 -10.62 -10.79 -1.13
N LEU A 64 -11.64 -9.94 -1.06
CA LEU A 64 -13.02 -10.35 -1.29
C LEU A 64 -13.16 -10.96 -2.68
N SER A 65 -14.01 -11.98 -2.80
CA SER A 65 -14.48 -12.47 -4.08
C SER A 65 -15.29 -11.39 -4.83
N ASP A 66 -15.45 -11.57 -6.14
CA ASP A 66 -16.21 -10.63 -6.98
C ASP A 66 -17.67 -10.46 -6.50
N GLU A 67 -18.26 -11.50 -5.93
CA GLU A 67 -19.62 -11.48 -5.38
C GLU A 67 -19.67 -10.66 -4.08
N GLU A 68 -18.76 -10.91 -3.14
CA GLU A 68 -18.65 -10.16 -1.88
C GLU A 68 -18.26 -8.70 -2.10
N PHE A 69 -17.49 -8.43 -3.15
CA PHE A 69 -17.12 -7.08 -3.54
C PHE A 69 -18.34 -6.28 -4.02
N LYS A 70 -19.15 -6.86 -4.92
CA LYS A 70 -20.38 -6.23 -5.43
C LYS A 70 -21.40 -5.96 -4.33
N ASP A 71 -21.55 -6.89 -3.39
CA ASP A 71 -22.46 -6.72 -2.26
C ASP A 71 -22.02 -5.57 -1.33
N ARG A 72 -20.72 -5.42 -1.08
CA ARG A 72 -20.17 -4.29 -0.29
C ARG A 72 -20.19 -2.95 -1.01
N GLU A 73 -19.94 -2.93 -2.31
CA GLU A 73 -19.94 -1.68 -3.10
C GLU A 73 -21.33 -1.02 -3.07
N SER A 74 -22.39 -1.84 -3.03
CA SER A 74 -23.78 -1.37 -2.90
C SER A 74 -24.07 -0.64 -1.57
N GLN A 75 -23.20 -0.78 -0.57
CA GLN A 75 -23.39 -0.25 0.79
C GLN A 75 -22.47 0.94 1.14
N THR A 76 -21.43 1.21 0.33
CA THR A 76 -20.43 2.26 0.65
C THR A 76 -20.52 3.47 -0.28
N ASN A 77 -20.91 4.63 0.26
CA ASN A 77 -20.73 5.92 -0.40
C ASN A 77 -19.23 6.22 -0.55
N VAL A 78 -18.77 6.33 -1.79
CA VAL A 78 -17.37 6.52 -2.15
C VAL A 78 -16.90 7.93 -1.72
N HIS A 79 -16.09 8.01 -0.66
CA HIS A 79 -15.35 9.24 -0.34
C HIS A 79 -13.98 9.22 -1.02
N HIS A 80 -13.68 10.30 -1.75
CA HIS A 80 -12.39 10.57 -2.37
C HIS A 80 -11.25 10.55 -1.34
N ILE A 81 -10.26 9.67 -1.53
CA ILE A 81 -9.04 9.63 -0.72
C ILE A 81 -7.89 10.18 -1.57
N SER A 82 -7.44 11.39 -1.26
CA SER A 82 -6.41 12.14 -2.00
C SER A 82 -4.97 11.86 -1.55
N ASN A 83 -4.56 10.63 -1.22
CA ASN A 83 -3.15 10.37 -0.90
C ASN A 83 -2.68 8.94 -1.25
N SER A 84 -1.77 8.86 -2.22
CA SER A 84 -0.69 7.87 -2.46
C SER A 84 -0.92 6.35 -2.39
N THR A 85 -2.11 5.87 -2.07
CA THR A 85 -2.46 4.44 -2.16
C THR A 85 -3.53 4.25 -3.23
N VAL A 86 -3.13 3.70 -4.37
CA VAL A 86 -4.05 3.40 -5.46
C VAL A 86 -4.99 2.29 -5.01
N ASN A 87 -6.27 2.63 -4.83
CA ASN A 87 -7.32 1.65 -4.62
C ASN A 87 -7.55 0.93 -5.95
N ILE A 88 -7.17 -0.35 -6.04
CA ILE A 88 -7.28 -1.16 -7.28
C ILE A 88 -8.76 -1.40 -7.68
N ASN A 89 -9.73 -1.01 -6.83
CA ASN A 89 -11.16 -1.04 -7.14
C ASN A 89 -11.67 0.24 -7.83
N SER A 90 -10.80 1.03 -8.47
CA SER A 90 -11.20 2.29 -9.11
C SER A 90 -11.58 2.06 -10.58
N SER A 91 -12.63 2.75 -11.07
CA SER A 91 -13.01 2.77 -12.50
C SER A 91 -11.79 3.02 -13.40
N PRO A 92 -11.72 2.44 -14.62
CA PRO A 92 -10.62 2.65 -15.56
C PRO A 92 -10.22 4.13 -15.76
N GLU A 93 -11.17 5.07 -15.71
CA GLU A 93 -10.85 6.50 -15.82
C GLU A 93 -9.99 7.04 -14.66
N ILE A 94 -10.22 6.53 -13.44
CA ILE A 94 -9.46 6.95 -12.26
C ILE A 94 -8.03 6.39 -12.33
N LEU A 95 -7.87 5.14 -12.77
CA LEU A 95 -6.54 4.55 -12.98
C LEU A 95 -5.75 5.34 -14.03
N LEU A 96 -6.39 5.75 -15.13
CA LEU A 96 -5.76 6.61 -16.14
C LEU A 96 -5.36 7.98 -15.56
N GLY A 97 -6.22 8.61 -14.75
CA GLY A 97 -5.89 9.87 -14.08
C GLY A 97 -4.71 9.74 -13.10
N VAL A 98 -4.60 8.61 -12.40
CA VAL A 98 -3.46 8.31 -11.52
C VAL A 98 -2.18 8.10 -12.33
N ILE A 99 -2.24 7.34 -13.42
CA ILE A 99 -1.09 7.13 -14.32
C ILE A 99 -0.57 8.46 -14.85
N GLU A 100 -1.48 9.35 -15.28
CA GLU A 100 -1.10 10.67 -15.79
C GLU A 100 -0.45 11.54 -14.71
N ASN A 101 -0.96 11.50 -13.47
CA ASN A 101 -0.33 12.21 -12.36
C ASN A 101 1.05 11.64 -12.00
N GLN A 102 1.22 10.32 -12.01
CA GLN A 102 2.52 9.69 -11.79
C GLN A 102 3.53 10.07 -12.88
N LYS A 103 3.07 10.14 -14.14
CA LYS A 103 3.90 10.60 -15.26
C LYS A 103 4.38 12.04 -15.06
N LYS A 104 3.48 12.96 -14.69
CA LYS A 104 3.85 14.35 -14.39
C LYS A 104 4.86 14.46 -13.25
N MET A 105 4.70 13.67 -12.20
CA MET A 105 5.64 13.64 -11.08
C MET A 105 7.03 13.18 -11.52
N LEU A 106 7.12 12.15 -12.38
CA LEU A 106 8.39 11.67 -12.95
C LEU A 106 9.07 12.74 -13.81
N GLU A 107 8.29 13.46 -14.63
CA GLU A 107 8.81 14.56 -15.45
C GLU A 107 9.35 15.70 -14.58
N GLN A 108 8.66 16.05 -13.50
CA GLN A 108 9.15 17.04 -12.54
C GLN A 108 10.45 16.58 -11.86
N GLN A 109 10.52 15.34 -11.39
CA GLN A 109 11.73 14.79 -10.77
C GLN A 109 12.91 14.76 -11.75
N ALA A 110 12.68 14.44 -13.03
CA ALA A 110 13.71 14.49 -14.05
C ALA A 110 14.27 15.92 -14.25
N SER A 111 13.39 16.93 -14.22
CA SER A 111 13.80 18.34 -14.27
C SER A 111 14.63 18.74 -13.05
N GLU A 112 14.22 18.34 -11.85
CA GLU A 112 14.97 18.59 -10.62
C GLU A 112 16.35 17.93 -10.64
N ILE A 113 16.45 16.69 -11.12
CA ILE A 113 17.74 15.99 -11.30
C ILE A 113 18.66 16.75 -12.25
N ASN A 114 18.14 17.22 -13.38
CA ASN A 114 18.94 17.98 -14.34
C ASN A 114 19.40 19.31 -13.75
N TRP A 115 18.55 19.99 -13.00
CA TRP A 115 18.93 21.22 -12.30
C TRP A 115 20.05 20.96 -11.28
N LEU A 116 19.91 19.91 -10.45
CA LEU A 116 20.93 19.54 -9.47
C LEU A 116 22.28 19.19 -10.13
N ARG A 117 22.26 18.49 -11.28
CA ARG A 117 23.47 18.21 -12.06
C ARG A 117 24.16 19.49 -12.53
N SER A 118 23.40 20.46 -13.04
CA SER A 118 23.96 21.75 -13.47
C SER A 118 24.57 22.55 -12.31
N GLN A 119 23.94 22.52 -11.13
CA GLN A 119 24.50 23.14 -9.93
C GLN A 119 25.79 22.45 -9.48
N PHE A 120 25.83 21.11 -9.52
CA PHE A 120 27.03 20.34 -9.21
C PHE A 120 28.18 20.71 -10.13
N GLU A 121 27.96 20.71 -11.45
CA GLU A 121 28.97 21.10 -12.44
C GLU A 121 29.52 22.51 -12.17
N SER A 122 28.63 23.47 -11.90
CA SER A 122 28.99 24.86 -11.59
C SER A 122 29.85 24.98 -10.33
N LEU A 123 29.51 24.23 -9.27
CA LEU A 123 30.28 24.18 -8.03
C LEU A 123 31.65 23.56 -8.25
N THR A 124 31.72 22.42 -8.94
CA THR A 124 33.01 21.77 -9.25
C THR A 124 33.91 22.65 -10.11
N HIS A 125 33.36 23.34 -11.11
CA HIS A 125 34.13 24.26 -11.95
C HIS A 125 34.68 25.46 -11.16
N ASN A 126 33.91 25.98 -10.19
CA ASN A 126 34.38 27.07 -9.33
C ASN A 126 35.44 26.61 -8.32
N LEU A 127 35.35 25.37 -7.83
CA LEU A 127 36.35 24.78 -6.93
C LEU A 127 37.65 24.40 -7.65
N SER A 128 37.60 24.14 -8.97
CA SER A 128 38.78 23.82 -9.78
C SER A 128 39.54 25.04 -10.30
N LYS A 129 39.07 26.27 -10.00
CA LYS A 129 39.83 27.49 -10.33
C LYS A 129 40.93 27.69 -9.29
N PRO A 130 42.21 27.85 -9.71
CA PRO A 130 43.33 28.10 -8.81
C PRO A 130 43.25 29.48 -8.14
#